data_AF-A0A935FMD2-F1
#
_entry.id   AF-A0A935FMD2-F1
#
_cell.length_a   1.000
_cell.length_b   1.000
_cell.length_c   1.000
_cell.angle_alpha   90.00
_cell.angle_beta   90.00
_cell.angle_gamma   90.00
#
_symmetry.space_group_name_H-M   'P 1'
#
loop_
_entity.id
_entity.type
_entity.pdbx_description
1 polymer ?
#
loop_
_entity_poly.entity_id
_entity_poly.type
_entity_poly.pdbx_seq_one_letter_code
_entity_poly.pdbx_strand_id
1 'polypeptide(L)'
;MSVGYEHACGVRVDGSLVCWGNIPRSWAAPPLGVFSSVSAGYRHNCAVQRSGSVTCWGDNSNGEATPPPLQFRSVSAGNGFSCGVKLDGGVACWHPTALPPTS
;
A
#
# COMPACT_ATOMS: atom_id res chain seq x y z
N MET A 1 1.90 12.41 -2.48
CA MET A 1 0.70 11.95 -3.23
C MET A 1 1.11 10.83 -4.16
N SER A 2 0.20 9.91 -4.46
CA SER A 2 0.41 8.79 -5.38
C SER A 2 -0.83 8.64 -6.27
N VAL A 3 -0.60 8.25 -7.52
CA VAL A 3 -1.63 8.03 -8.53
C VAL A 3 -1.63 6.56 -8.91
N GLY A 4 -2.82 5.95 -8.88
CA GLY A 4 -3.09 4.62 -9.38
C GLY A 4 -3.66 4.70 -10.80
N TYR A 5 -4.48 3.72 -11.17
CA TYR A 5 -5.08 3.66 -12.50
C TYR A 5 -6.19 4.69 -12.71
N GLU A 6 -7.15 4.74 -11.80
CA GLU A 6 -8.36 5.59 -11.92
C GLU A 6 -8.55 6.53 -10.72
N HIS A 7 -7.59 6.53 -9.78
CA HIS A 7 -7.66 7.29 -8.55
C HIS A 7 -6.30 7.79 -8.09
N ALA A 8 -6.33 8.74 -7.18
CA ALA A 8 -5.17 9.25 -6.48
C ALA A 8 -5.40 9.17 -4.98
N CYS A 9 -4.31 8.98 -4.24
CA CYS A 9 -4.31 9.04 -2.78
C CYS A 9 -3.19 9.97 -2.30
N GLY A 10 -3.45 10.68 -1.22
CA GLY A 10 -2.52 11.61 -0.59
C GLY A 10 -2.51 11.44 0.91
N VAL A 11 -1.34 11.67 1.50
CA VAL A 11 -1.20 11.87 2.95
C VAL A 11 -1.24 13.37 3.20
N ARG A 12 -2.08 13.82 4.12
CA ARG A 12 -2.15 15.21 4.58
C ARG A 12 -1.03 15.50 5.59
N VAL A 13 -0.82 16.77 5.92
CA VAL A 13 0.21 17.19 6.89
C VAL A 13 -0.02 16.60 8.29
N ASP A 14 -1.29 16.42 8.68
CA ASP A 14 -1.68 15.76 9.92
C ASP A 14 -1.46 14.22 9.91
N GLY A 15 -1.06 13.66 8.76
CA GLY A 15 -0.84 12.22 8.56
C GLY A 15 -2.09 11.44 8.16
N SER A 16 -3.25 12.08 8.05
CA SER A 16 -4.47 11.43 7.57
C SER A 16 -4.40 11.17 6.07
N LEU A 17 -5.08 10.12 5.63
CA LEU A 17 -5.17 9.75 4.22
C LEU A 17 -6.41 10.35 3.58
N VAL A 18 -6.29 10.70 2.32
CA VAL A 18 -7.41 11.07 1.46
C VAL A 18 -7.22 10.44 0.09
N CYS A 19 -8.26 9.81 -0.43
CA CYS A 19 -8.28 9.23 -1.78
C CYS A 19 -9.46 9.81 -2.57
N TRP A 20 -9.25 10.01 -3.87
CA TRP A 20 -10.24 10.57 -4.77
C TRP A 20 -10.07 10.00 -6.19
N GLY A 21 -11.13 10.05 -6.99
CA GLY A 21 -11.16 9.50 -8.35
C GLY A 21 -12.28 8.49 -8.54
N ASN A 22 -12.22 7.72 -9.63
CA ASN A 22 -13.26 6.78 -10.01
C ASN A 22 -13.00 5.40 -9.39
N ILE A 23 -13.16 5.29 -8.08
CA ILE A 23 -13.04 4.03 -7.34
C ILE A 23 -14.28 3.76 -6.48
N PRO A 24 -14.59 2.48 -6.19
CA PRO A 24 -15.64 2.12 -5.23
C PRO A 24 -15.52 2.90 -3.92
N ARG A 25 -16.67 3.31 -3.36
CA ARG A 25 -16.69 4.06 -2.08
C ARG A 25 -15.97 3.35 -0.94
N SER A 26 -16.00 2.02 -0.94
CA SER A 26 -15.28 1.18 0.03
C SER A 26 -13.76 1.32 -0.05
N TRP A 27 -13.21 1.64 -1.23
CA TRP A 27 -11.77 1.82 -1.44
C TRP A 27 -11.35 3.30 -1.33
N ALA A 28 -12.31 4.20 -1.56
CA ALA A 28 -12.14 5.65 -1.39
C ALA A 28 -12.10 6.09 0.08
N ALA A 29 -12.55 5.24 1.01
CA ALA A 29 -12.44 5.45 2.44
C ALA A 29 -11.13 4.81 2.96
N PRO A 30 -10.04 5.59 3.12
CA PRO A 30 -8.81 5.04 3.64
C PRO A 30 -8.93 4.71 5.14
N PRO A 31 -8.09 3.79 5.65
CA PRO A 31 -8.05 3.46 7.06
C PRO A 31 -7.67 4.68 7.91
N LEU A 32 -8.22 4.73 9.14
CA LEU A 32 -7.86 5.74 10.13
C LEU A 32 -6.45 5.47 10.67
N GLY A 33 -5.68 6.53 10.88
CA GLY A 33 -4.32 6.44 11.40
C GLY A 33 -3.45 7.61 10.97
N VAL A 34 -2.18 7.55 11.36
CA VAL A 34 -1.16 8.54 11.01
C VAL A 34 -0.11 7.89 10.12
N PHE A 35 -0.13 8.30 8.86
CA PHE A 35 0.70 7.72 7.81
C PHE A 35 1.82 8.69 7.43
N SER A 36 2.92 8.12 6.95
CA SER A 36 4.07 8.86 6.39
C SER A 36 4.08 8.83 4.88
N SER A 37 3.52 7.79 4.26
CA SER A 37 3.47 7.63 2.81
C SER A 37 2.28 6.77 2.38
N VAL A 38 1.88 6.93 1.12
CA VAL A 38 0.84 6.13 0.46
C VAL A 38 1.23 5.84 -0.98
N SER A 39 0.92 4.64 -1.44
CA SER A 39 0.98 4.23 -2.84
C SER A 39 -0.37 3.71 -3.29
N ALA A 40 -0.86 4.24 -4.41
CA ALA A 40 -2.05 3.75 -5.10
C ALA A 40 -1.65 2.80 -6.22
N GLY A 41 -2.22 1.59 -6.23
CA GLY A 41 -2.05 0.58 -7.27
C GLY A 41 -3.22 0.57 -8.26
N TYR A 42 -3.45 -0.56 -8.92
CA TYR A 42 -4.54 -0.69 -9.89
C TYR A 42 -5.92 -0.70 -9.21
N ARG A 43 -6.10 -1.56 -8.21
CA ARG A 43 -7.37 -1.74 -7.47
C ARG A 43 -7.20 -1.76 -5.95
N HIS A 44 -5.97 -1.55 -5.48
CA HIS A 44 -5.61 -1.54 -4.07
C HIS A 44 -4.68 -0.38 -3.77
N ASN A 45 -4.54 -0.09 -2.49
CA ASN A 45 -3.71 0.97 -1.97
C ASN A 45 -2.94 0.43 -0.78
N CYS A 46 -1.74 0.94 -0.57
CA CYS A 46 -0.95 0.64 0.62
C CYS A 46 -0.37 1.92 1.19
N ALA A 47 -0.36 2.03 2.51
CA ALA A 47 0.22 3.16 3.21
C ALA A 47 1.14 2.68 4.33
N VAL A 48 2.20 3.45 4.57
CA VAL A 48 3.15 3.20 5.65
C VAL A 48 2.79 4.12 6.81
N GLN A 49 2.60 3.55 7.99
CA GLN A 49 2.41 4.29 9.23
C GLN A 49 3.75 4.87 9.70
N ARG A 50 3.72 5.91 10.55
CA ARG A 50 4.97 6.45 11.13
C ARG A 50 5.77 5.42 11.96
N SER A 51 5.10 4.38 12.46
CA SER A 51 5.73 3.24 13.14
C SER A 51 6.46 2.28 12.20
N GLY A 52 6.31 2.43 10.87
CA GLY A 52 6.83 1.54 9.85
C GLY A 52 5.90 0.38 9.47
N SER A 53 4.77 0.20 10.15
CA SER A 53 3.76 -0.79 9.77
C SER A 53 3.07 -0.41 8.46
N VAL A 54 2.77 -1.40 7.61
CA VAL A 54 2.03 -1.19 6.37
C VAL A 54 0.57 -1.58 6.55
N THR A 55 -0.32 -0.74 6.05
CA THR A 55 -1.75 -1.04 5.94
C THR A 55 -2.14 -0.92 4.49
N CYS A 56 -2.74 -1.97 3.94
CA CYS A 56 -3.28 -1.97 2.60
C CYS A 56 -4.81 -2.14 2.64
N TRP A 57 -5.48 -1.59 1.64
CA TRP A 57 -6.94 -1.66 1.49
C TRP A 57 -7.31 -1.60 0.01
N GLY A 58 -8.49 -2.11 -0.34
CA GLY A 58 -8.96 -2.23 -1.72
C GLY A 58 -9.23 -3.67 -2.10
N ASP A 59 -9.07 -4.00 -3.38
CA ASP A 59 -9.08 -5.38 -3.84
C ASP A 59 -7.98 -6.19 -3.14
N ASN A 60 -8.33 -7.40 -2.74
CA ASN A 60 -7.42 -8.35 -2.10
C ASN A 60 -7.62 -9.77 -2.64
N SER A 61 -8.20 -9.90 -3.84
CA SER A 61 -8.50 -11.19 -4.45
C SER A 61 -7.24 -12.05 -4.64
N ASN A 62 -6.07 -11.42 -4.67
CA ASN A 62 -4.76 -12.03 -4.89
C ASN A 62 -3.82 -11.89 -3.67
N GLY A 63 -4.28 -11.34 -2.54
CA GLY A 63 -3.42 -11.07 -1.39
C GLY A 63 -2.55 -9.80 -1.53
N GLU A 64 -2.75 -8.99 -2.56
CA GLU A 64 -2.01 -7.75 -2.83
C GLU A 64 -2.19 -6.67 -1.73
N ALA A 65 -3.28 -6.78 -0.96
CA ALA A 65 -3.58 -5.95 0.20
C ALA A 65 -3.35 -6.67 1.54
N THR A 66 -2.61 -7.79 1.54
CA THR A 66 -2.16 -8.51 2.75
C THR A 66 -0.65 -8.34 2.94
N PRO A 67 -0.19 -7.20 3.51
CA PRO A 67 1.24 -6.98 3.73
C PRO A 67 1.79 -7.95 4.79
N PRO A 68 3.08 -8.36 4.69
CA PRO A 68 3.71 -9.16 5.73
C PRO A 68 3.86 -8.34 7.03
N PRO A 69 3.93 -8.99 8.20
CA PRO A 69 4.10 -8.33 9.50
C PRO A 69 5.54 -7.84 9.72
N LEU A 70 6.05 -7.04 8.79
CA LEU A 70 7.38 -6.45 8.76
C LEU A 70 7.28 -4.92 8.80
N GLN A 71 8.41 -4.27 9.08
CA GLN A 71 8.51 -2.81 9.09
C GLN A 71 9.13 -2.29 7.79
N PHE A 72 8.52 -1.25 7.25
CA PHE A 72 8.87 -0.65 5.97
C PHE A 72 9.06 0.85 6.11
N ARG A 73 9.99 1.38 5.32
CA ARG A 73 10.19 2.83 5.14
C ARG A 73 9.28 3.39 4.06
N SER A 74 9.04 2.61 3.01
CA SER A 74 8.25 3.02 1.85
C SER A 74 7.59 1.81 1.20
N VAL A 75 6.45 2.04 0.57
CA VAL A 75 5.69 1.03 -0.18
C VAL A 75 5.38 1.51 -1.59
N SER A 76 5.35 0.58 -2.54
CA SER A 76 4.93 0.78 -3.92
C SER A 76 3.91 -0.29 -4.28
N ALA A 77 2.73 0.14 -4.74
CA ALA A 77 1.64 -0.73 -5.18
C ALA A 77 1.57 -0.76 -6.71
N GLY A 78 1.49 -1.96 -7.29
CA GLY A 78 1.44 -2.20 -8.73
C GLY A 78 0.12 -2.77 -9.22
N ASN A 79 0.14 -3.51 -10.33
CA ASN A 79 -1.03 -4.21 -10.87
C ASN A 79 -1.10 -5.63 -10.28
N GLY A 80 -1.77 -5.78 -9.13
CA GLY A 80 -1.94 -7.07 -8.45
C GLY A 80 -0.76 -7.52 -7.58
N PHE A 81 0.20 -6.61 -7.31
CA PHE A 81 1.30 -6.85 -6.38
C PHE A 81 1.66 -5.58 -5.61
N SER A 82 2.40 -5.74 -4.53
CA SER A 82 2.93 -4.66 -3.71
C SER A 82 4.34 -4.98 -3.26
N CYS A 83 5.21 -3.96 -3.20
CA CYS A 83 6.57 -4.10 -2.70
C CYS A 83 6.87 -3.00 -1.69
N GLY A 84 7.67 -3.32 -0.70
CA GLY A 84 8.14 -2.36 0.29
C GLY A 84 9.64 -2.44 0.51
N VAL A 85 10.24 -1.29 0.78
CA VAL A 85 11.62 -1.20 1.26
C VAL A 85 11.57 -1.27 2.78
N LYS A 86 12.17 -2.32 3.35
CA LYS A 86 12.27 -2.53 4.79
C LYS A 86 13.15 -1.46 5.43
N LEU A 87 13.06 -1.32 6.75
CA LEU A 87 13.94 -0.41 7.51
C LEU A 87 15.43 -0.82 7.44
N ASP A 88 15.71 -2.12 7.27
CA ASP A 88 17.05 -2.67 7.09
C ASP A 88 17.63 -2.44 5.66
N GLY A 89 16.88 -1.79 4.78
CA GLY A 89 17.26 -1.54 3.39
C GLY A 89 16.94 -2.66 2.40
N GLY A 90 16.53 -3.84 2.88
CA GLY A 90 16.07 -4.93 2.02
C GLY A 90 14.71 -4.63 1.39
N VAL A 91 14.35 -5.39 0.35
CA VAL A 91 13.03 -5.30 -0.31
C VAL A 91 12.24 -6.56 -0.03
N ALA A 92 10.95 -6.41 0.27
CA ALA A 92 10.00 -7.52 0.31
C ALA A 92 8.79 -7.17 -0.55
N CYS A 93 8.38 -8.11 -1.39
CA CYS A 93 7.19 -8.00 -2.22
C CYS A 93 6.16 -9.05 -1.78
N TRP A 94 4.89 -8.71 -1.91
CA TRP A 94 3.77 -9.60 -1.63
C TRP A 94 2.74 -9.52 -2.75
N HIS A 95 2.32 -10.71 -3.17
CA HIS A 95 1.30 -11.04 -4.15
C HIS A 95 1.12 -12.57 -4.08
N PRO A 96 0.18 -13.19 -4.81
CA PRO A 96 -0.19 -14.59 -4.57
C PRO A 96 0.92 -15.59 -4.92
N THR A 97 2.01 -15.14 -5.55
CA THR A 97 3.16 -15.95 -5.93
C THR A 97 4.47 -15.43 -5.35
N ALA A 98 4.45 -14.96 -4.10
CA ALA A 98 5.66 -14.85 -3.29
C ALA A 98 6.20 -16.26 -2.92
N LEU A 99 6.51 -17.07 -3.92
CA LEU A 99 7.56 -18.07 -3.77
C LEU A 99 8.87 -17.27 -3.70
N PRO A 100 9.78 -17.57 -2.76
CA PRO A 100 11.14 -17.06 -2.88
C PRO A 100 11.69 -17.50 -4.25
N PRO A 101 12.60 -16.74 -4.89
CA PRO A 101 13.38 -17.31 -5.97
C PRO A 101 14.03 -18.57 -5.41
N THR A 102 13.59 -19.74 -5.88
CA THR A 102 14.30 -20.99 -5.63
C THR A 102 15.67 -20.80 -6.25
N SER A 103 16.68 -20.73 -5.39
CA SER A 103 18.10 -20.82 -5.69
C SER A 103 18.41 -21.95 -6.67
#